data_AF-A0A6A9T3S6-F1
#
_entry.id   AF-A0A6A9T3S6-F1
#
_cell.length_a   1.000
_cell.length_b   1.000
_cell.length_c   1.000
_cell.angle_alpha   90.00
_cell.angle_beta   90.00
_cell.angle_gamma   90.00
#
_symmetry.space_group_name_H-M   'P 1'
#
loop_
_entity.id
_entity.type
_entity.pdbx_description
1 polymer ?
#
loop_
_entity_poly.entity_id
_entity_poly.type
_entity_poly.pdbx_seq_one_letter_code
_entity_poly.pdbx_strand_id
1 'polypeptide(L)'
;MSALQRSPAGNRGGLAVVLLANLLPVAGVVLLGWRAAEILVVYWIEVVVMVAAYSVAALFAERPIDLDDREFYIVGYSENSELDDDRWSGEPEPVGAFDRLLPAALADRLPPIYRRNVPVVARSLGIGWFLAIGTLMLADAVVTAPVAAASSPAVVLAALGVCVSQAIEIRREFFVTPRYEEWSAYMVLEAAQRVVVFYFCIGMVAVPVSFLGLVLVAGTLDSLAVAPAALGPLAPADDLDPFALAYVVPFALAKAAADRSRRIAFDEVTPSGLAGWFAPEDPRPEWQRRE
;
A
#
# COMPACT_ATOMS: atom_id res chain seq x y z
N MET A 1 -14.87 -27.89 -20.05
CA MET A 1 -14.93 -26.95 -18.91
C MET A 1 -14.41 -25.63 -19.40
N SER A 2 -15.31 -24.65 -19.46
CA SER A 2 -15.19 -23.44 -20.27
C SER A 2 -14.29 -22.42 -19.59
N ALA A 3 -13.11 -22.17 -20.16
CA ALA A 3 -12.31 -21.00 -19.85
C ALA A 3 -13.16 -19.75 -20.15
N LEU A 4 -13.62 -19.06 -19.12
CA LEU A 4 -14.21 -17.73 -19.24
C LEU A 4 -13.09 -16.79 -19.72
N GLN A 5 -12.92 -16.68 -21.03
CA GLN A 5 -12.19 -15.58 -21.66
C GLN A 5 -12.89 -14.28 -21.25
N ARG A 6 -12.34 -13.59 -20.23
CA ARG A 6 -12.76 -12.21 -19.90
C ARG A 6 -12.56 -11.37 -21.17
N SER A 7 -13.64 -10.79 -21.68
CA SER A 7 -13.59 -9.92 -22.86
C SER A 7 -12.60 -8.76 -22.66
N PRO A 8 -11.78 -8.38 -23.67
CA PRO A 8 -10.80 -7.30 -23.58
C PRO A 8 -11.41 -5.94 -23.20
N ALA A 9 -12.72 -5.75 -23.41
CA ALA A 9 -13.46 -4.58 -22.95
C ALA A 9 -13.53 -4.43 -21.41
N GLY A 10 -13.61 -5.55 -20.67
CA GLY A 10 -13.62 -5.54 -19.20
C GLY A 10 -12.28 -5.14 -18.59
N ASN A 11 -11.17 -5.54 -19.23
CA ASN A 11 -9.82 -5.20 -18.77
C ASN A 11 -9.49 -3.70 -19.03
N ARG A 12 -9.94 -3.15 -20.17
CA ARG A 12 -9.80 -1.72 -20.48
C ARG A 12 -10.63 -0.83 -19.55
N GLY A 13 -11.88 -1.25 -19.26
CA GLY A 13 -12.73 -0.55 -18.29
C GLY A 13 -12.11 -0.52 -16.88
N GLY A 14 -11.57 -1.65 -16.42
CA GLY A 14 -10.87 -1.74 -15.14
C GLY A 14 -9.63 -0.83 -15.06
N LEU A 15 -8.81 -0.81 -16.11
CA LEU A 15 -7.64 0.07 -16.19
C LEU A 15 -8.05 1.55 -16.15
N ALA A 16 -9.05 1.94 -16.94
CA ALA A 16 -9.51 3.33 -16.99
C ALA A 16 -10.02 3.80 -15.63
N VAL A 17 -10.78 2.97 -14.91
CA VAL A 17 -11.26 3.30 -13.55
C VAL A 17 -10.10 3.48 -12.57
N VAL A 18 -9.10 2.59 -12.59
CA VAL A 18 -7.92 2.70 -11.72
C VAL A 18 -7.12 3.96 -12.02
N LEU A 19 -6.89 4.26 -13.30
CA LEU A 19 -6.18 5.48 -13.70
C LEU A 19 -6.96 6.74 -13.34
N LEU A 20 -8.27 6.79 -13.60
CA LEU A 20 -9.10 7.95 -13.26
C LEU A 20 -9.15 8.20 -11.75
N ALA A 21 -9.31 7.16 -10.95
CA ALA A 21 -9.34 7.28 -9.49
C ALA A 21 -8.01 7.83 -8.94
N ASN A 22 -6.89 7.45 -9.56
CA ASN A 22 -5.55 7.85 -9.11
C ASN A 22 -5.07 9.17 -9.72
N LEU A 23 -5.59 9.58 -10.88
CA LEU A 23 -5.30 10.89 -11.49
C LEU A 23 -6.21 12.00 -10.94
N LEU A 24 -7.34 11.65 -10.30
CA LEU A 24 -8.24 12.62 -9.69
C LEU A 24 -7.53 13.55 -8.69
N PRO A 25 -6.67 13.07 -7.76
CA PRO A 25 -5.89 13.96 -6.90
C PRO A 25 -4.98 14.92 -7.68
N VAL A 26 -4.32 14.44 -8.74
CA VAL A 26 -3.46 15.28 -9.60
C VAL A 26 -4.30 16.37 -10.28
N ALA A 27 -5.41 16.00 -10.90
CA ALA A 27 -6.32 16.94 -11.55
C ALA A 27 -6.90 17.94 -10.53
N GLY A 28 -7.20 17.49 -9.32
CA GLY A 28 -7.63 18.34 -8.22
C GLY A 28 -6.60 19.41 -7.86
N VAL A 29 -5.31 19.05 -7.77
CA VAL A 29 -4.24 20.03 -7.51
C VAL A 29 -4.09 21.00 -8.67
N VAL A 30 -3.98 20.48 -9.89
CA VAL A 30 -3.64 21.29 -11.07
C VAL A 30 -4.78 22.22 -11.49
N LEU A 31 -6.03 21.74 -11.44
CA LEU A 31 -7.20 22.43 -12.01
C LEU A 31 -8.16 23.00 -10.98
N LEU A 32 -8.23 22.40 -9.77
CA LEU A 32 -9.22 22.74 -8.76
C LEU A 32 -8.61 23.41 -7.51
N GLY A 33 -7.29 23.67 -7.52
CA GLY A 33 -6.58 24.29 -6.39
C GLY A 33 -6.60 23.42 -5.13
N TRP A 34 -6.67 22.09 -5.27
CA TRP A 34 -6.55 21.22 -4.09
C TRP A 34 -5.16 21.36 -3.48
N ARG A 35 -5.11 21.40 -2.15
CA ARG A 35 -3.86 21.54 -1.42
C ARG A 35 -3.06 20.25 -1.55
N ALA A 36 -1.99 20.28 -2.32
CA ALA A 36 -1.11 19.12 -2.53
C ALA A 36 -0.60 18.52 -1.21
N ALA A 37 -0.31 19.37 -0.22
CA ALA A 37 0.03 18.96 1.13
C ALA A 37 -1.02 18.04 1.78
N GLU A 38 -2.32 18.34 1.61
CA GLU A 38 -3.41 17.51 2.15
C GLU A 38 -3.45 16.14 1.46
N ILE A 39 -3.23 16.09 0.15
CA ILE A 39 -3.18 14.84 -0.63
C ILE A 39 -2.01 13.97 -0.20
N LEU A 40 -0.82 14.55 -0.03
CA LEU A 40 0.36 13.83 0.42
C LEU A 40 0.18 13.28 1.83
N VAL A 41 -0.46 14.04 2.73
CA VAL A 41 -0.82 13.55 4.07
C VAL A 41 -1.81 12.39 3.96
N VAL A 42 -2.81 12.44 3.06
CA VAL A 42 -3.75 11.32 2.86
C VAL A 42 -3.02 10.07 2.36
N TYR A 43 -2.11 10.18 1.38
CA TYR A 43 -1.30 9.04 0.93
C TYR A 43 -0.42 8.48 2.04
N TRP A 44 0.13 9.34 2.89
CA TRP A 44 0.91 8.91 4.03
C TRP A 44 0.06 8.16 5.07
N ILE A 45 -1.12 8.69 5.40
CA ILE A 45 -2.10 8.03 6.28
C ILE A 45 -2.49 6.66 5.72
N GLU A 46 -2.72 6.55 4.42
CA GLU A 46 -3.04 5.29 3.78
C GLU A 46 -1.95 4.23 3.96
N VAL A 47 -0.68 4.59 3.80
CA VAL A 47 0.43 3.64 4.05
C VAL A 47 0.43 3.19 5.51
N VAL A 48 0.23 4.11 6.46
CA VAL A 48 0.16 3.79 7.90
C VAL A 48 -1.02 2.86 8.22
N VAL A 49 -2.21 3.18 7.70
CA VAL A 49 -3.43 2.40 7.90
C VAL A 49 -3.30 1.01 7.26
N MET A 50 -2.69 0.92 6.08
CA MET A 50 -2.39 -0.36 5.42
C MET A 50 -1.46 -1.21 6.29
N VAL A 51 -0.33 -0.67 6.75
CA VAL A 51 0.61 -1.41 7.62
C VAL A 51 -0.08 -1.89 8.90
N ALA A 52 -0.92 -1.04 9.52
CA ALA A 52 -1.69 -1.43 10.69
C ALA A 52 -2.70 -2.55 10.38
N ALA A 53 -3.43 -2.45 9.27
CA ALA A 53 -4.43 -3.42 8.87
C ALA A 53 -3.80 -4.80 8.55
N TYR A 54 -2.68 -4.82 7.82
CA TYR A 54 -1.93 -6.05 7.56
C TYR A 54 -1.28 -6.62 8.82
N SER A 55 -0.84 -5.78 9.76
CA SER A 55 -0.36 -6.22 11.08
C SER A 55 -1.46 -6.94 11.87
N VAL A 56 -2.69 -6.42 11.81
CA VAL A 56 -3.85 -7.09 12.41
C VAL A 56 -4.17 -8.40 11.68
N ALA A 57 -4.20 -8.38 10.34
CA ALA A 57 -4.48 -9.58 9.53
C ALA A 57 -3.46 -10.71 9.78
N ALA A 58 -2.18 -10.37 9.97
CA ALA A 58 -1.11 -11.33 10.23
C ALA A 58 -1.33 -12.15 11.51
N LEU A 59 -2.12 -11.65 12.48
CA LEU A 59 -2.42 -12.39 13.71
C LEU A 59 -3.30 -13.62 13.45
N PHE A 60 -4.09 -13.62 12.37
CA PHE A 60 -4.99 -14.71 11.98
C PHE A 60 -4.31 -15.77 11.10
N ALA A 61 -3.07 -15.52 10.67
CA ALA A 61 -2.37 -16.40 9.74
C ALA A 61 -2.00 -17.74 10.38
N GLU A 62 -2.40 -18.83 9.74
CA GLU A 62 -2.33 -20.19 10.29
C GLU A 62 -1.02 -20.88 9.95
N ARG A 63 -0.39 -20.59 8.81
CA ARG A 63 0.77 -21.37 8.37
C ARG A 63 2.04 -21.08 9.18
N PRO A 64 2.92 -22.08 9.32
CA PRO A 64 4.24 -21.87 9.89
C PRO A 64 5.08 -20.93 9.03
N ILE A 65 6.02 -20.24 9.66
CA ILE A 65 7.00 -19.40 8.97
C ILE A 65 8.13 -20.30 8.46
N ASP A 66 8.57 -20.01 7.25
CA ASP A 66 9.76 -20.58 6.63
C ASP A 66 10.53 -19.40 6.02
N LEU A 67 11.80 -19.25 6.41
CA LEU A 67 12.67 -18.12 6.04
C LEU A 67 13.76 -18.52 5.04
N ASP A 68 13.86 -19.80 4.70
CA ASP A 68 14.97 -20.30 3.88
C ASP A 68 14.90 -19.74 2.46
N ASP A 69 16.07 -19.37 1.91
CA ASP A 69 16.26 -18.89 0.53
C ASP A 69 15.32 -17.76 0.08
N ARG A 70 14.86 -16.91 1.01
CA ARG A 70 14.02 -15.75 0.67
C ARG A 70 14.80 -14.61 0.02
N GLU A 71 14.21 -13.97 -1.00
CA GLU A 71 14.77 -12.76 -1.61
C GLU A 71 14.41 -11.51 -0.81
N PHE A 72 13.30 -11.53 -0.07
CA PHE A 72 12.82 -10.40 0.73
C PHE A 72 12.70 -10.73 2.22
N TYR A 73 13.39 -9.91 3.03
CA TYR A 73 13.30 -9.97 4.49
C TYR A 73 12.47 -8.85 5.09
N ILE A 74 11.42 -9.19 5.84
CA ILE A 74 10.63 -8.19 6.57
C ILE A 74 11.49 -7.56 7.69
N VAL A 75 11.18 -6.32 8.04
CA VAL A 75 11.87 -5.60 9.12
C VAL A 75 11.96 -6.44 10.38
N GLY A 76 13.20 -6.58 10.87
CA GLY A 76 13.53 -7.35 12.05
C GLY A 76 13.92 -8.81 11.75
N TYR A 77 13.68 -9.33 10.55
CA TYR A 77 14.13 -10.65 10.13
C TYR A 77 15.27 -10.55 9.11
N SER A 78 16.01 -11.64 8.95
CA SER A 78 17.14 -11.82 8.04
C SER A 78 17.38 -13.31 7.83
N GLU A 79 18.23 -13.65 6.86
CA GLU A 79 18.69 -15.02 6.59
C GLU A 79 19.23 -15.73 7.85
N ASN A 80 19.85 -14.97 8.76
CA ASN A 80 20.43 -15.51 10.00
C ASN A 80 19.43 -15.52 11.18
N SER A 81 18.13 -15.32 10.93
CA SER A 81 17.13 -15.30 11.99
C SER A 81 16.71 -16.72 12.38
N GLU A 82 17.09 -17.15 13.58
CA GLU A 82 16.67 -18.44 14.12
C GLU A 82 15.17 -18.42 14.47
N LEU A 83 14.43 -19.39 13.92
CA LEU A 83 13.06 -19.67 14.31
C LEU A 83 13.03 -20.71 15.42
N ASP A 84 12.08 -20.53 16.32
CA ASP A 84 11.81 -21.42 17.44
C ASP A 84 11.01 -22.63 16.91
N ASP A 85 11.68 -23.73 16.56
CA ASP A 85 11.05 -24.91 15.95
C ASP A 85 9.90 -25.47 16.79
N ASP A 86 10.01 -25.42 18.12
CA ASP A 86 8.96 -25.87 19.04
C ASP A 86 7.68 -25.04 18.90
N ARG A 87 7.81 -23.75 18.55
CA ARG A 87 6.67 -22.84 18.34
C ARG A 87 5.95 -23.07 17.01
N TRP A 88 6.68 -23.53 15.99
CA TRP A 88 6.19 -23.61 14.61
C TRP A 88 5.86 -25.03 14.15
N SER A 89 6.39 -26.06 14.82
CA SER A 89 6.13 -27.48 14.50
C SER A 89 4.76 -27.99 14.97
N GLY A 90 4.16 -27.35 15.98
CA GLY A 90 2.87 -27.74 16.55
C GLY A 90 1.63 -27.11 15.89
N GLU A 91 0.46 -27.65 16.23
CA GLU A 91 -0.83 -27.05 15.89
C GLU A 91 -0.93 -25.64 16.49
N PRO A 92 -1.46 -24.66 15.74
CA PRO A 92 -1.51 -23.28 16.19
C PRO A 92 -2.51 -23.10 17.34
N GLU A 93 -2.04 -22.62 18.49
CA GLU A 93 -2.89 -22.36 19.65
C GLU A 93 -3.71 -21.06 19.48
N PRO A 94 -5.05 -21.15 19.39
CA PRO A 94 -5.91 -19.98 19.25
C PRO A 94 -6.03 -19.23 20.59
N VAL A 95 -6.07 -17.89 20.52
CA VAL A 95 -6.37 -17.05 21.68
C VAL A 95 -7.85 -16.69 21.66
N GLY A 96 -8.60 -17.10 22.69
CA GLY A 96 -10.01 -16.71 22.90
C GLY A 96 -10.20 -15.24 23.30
N ALA A 97 -9.39 -14.31 22.76
CA ALA A 97 -9.48 -12.89 23.06
C ALA A 97 -10.77 -12.27 22.52
N PHE A 98 -11.21 -12.71 21.33
CA PHE A 98 -12.44 -12.19 20.72
C PHE A 98 -13.70 -12.64 21.43
N ASP A 99 -13.73 -13.83 22.02
CA ASP A 99 -14.85 -14.31 22.83
C ASP A 99 -15.17 -13.40 24.03
N ARG A 100 -14.18 -12.63 24.50
CA ARG A 100 -14.34 -11.66 25.58
C ARG A 100 -14.65 -10.23 25.11
N LEU A 101 -14.25 -9.88 23.88
CA LEU A 101 -14.25 -8.49 23.40
C LEU A 101 -15.39 -8.20 22.41
N LEU A 102 -15.82 -9.18 21.63
CA LEU A 102 -16.82 -9.02 20.57
C LEU A 102 -18.13 -9.74 20.95
N PRO A 103 -19.28 -9.27 20.43
CA PRO A 103 -20.52 -10.04 20.50
C PRO A 103 -20.34 -11.41 19.85
N ALA A 104 -20.97 -12.46 20.41
CA ALA A 104 -20.82 -13.85 19.93
C ALA A 104 -21.06 -13.99 18.42
N ALA A 105 -22.07 -13.31 17.87
CA ALA A 105 -22.36 -13.34 16.42
C ALA A 105 -21.25 -12.77 15.51
N LEU A 106 -20.34 -11.95 16.06
CA LEU A 106 -19.14 -11.46 15.37
C LEU A 106 -17.93 -12.34 15.66
N ALA A 107 -17.78 -12.83 16.89
CA ALA A 107 -16.71 -13.74 17.28
C ALA A 107 -16.75 -15.02 16.45
N ASP A 108 -17.92 -15.64 16.27
CA ASP A 108 -18.11 -16.88 15.49
C ASP A 108 -17.82 -16.72 13.98
N ARG A 109 -17.71 -15.48 13.48
CA ARG A 109 -17.46 -15.19 12.06
C ARG A 109 -16.00 -14.84 11.76
N LEU A 110 -15.19 -14.63 12.79
CA LEU A 110 -13.79 -14.29 12.63
C LEU A 110 -12.94 -15.55 12.89
N PRO A 111 -11.92 -15.81 12.07
CA PRO A 111 -10.94 -16.84 12.38
C PRO A 111 -10.26 -16.55 13.74
N PRO A 112 -9.70 -17.56 14.40
CA PRO A 112 -8.94 -17.33 15.62
C PRO A 112 -7.67 -16.52 15.34
N ILE A 113 -7.21 -15.78 16.35
CA ILE A 113 -5.85 -15.21 16.35
C ILE A 113 -4.89 -16.15 17.05
N TYR A 114 -3.66 -16.23 16.57
CA TYR A 114 -2.65 -17.14 17.10
C TYR A 114 -1.59 -16.40 17.89
N ARG A 115 -1.36 -16.81 19.14
CA ARG A 115 -0.40 -16.16 20.05
C ARG A 115 1.02 -16.13 19.47
N ARG A 116 1.39 -17.18 18.73
CA ARG A 116 2.70 -17.30 18.07
C ARG A 116 3.01 -16.18 17.08
N ASN A 117 1.98 -15.52 16.53
CA ASN A 117 2.12 -14.45 15.55
C ASN A 117 2.42 -13.08 16.21
N VAL A 118 2.09 -12.90 17.50
CA VAL A 118 2.26 -11.60 18.19
C VAL A 118 3.71 -11.11 18.19
N PRO A 119 4.73 -11.93 18.54
CA PRO A 119 6.12 -11.50 18.49
C PRO A 119 6.60 -11.14 17.07
N VAL A 120 6.06 -11.83 16.05
CA VAL A 120 6.39 -11.57 14.64
C VAL A 120 5.88 -10.19 14.22
N VAL A 121 4.61 -9.92 14.51
CA VAL A 121 4.00 -8.60 14.28
C VAL A 121 4.75 -7.52 15.05
N ALA A 122 4.98 -7.71 16.36
CA ALA A 122 5.68 -6.74 17.19
C ALA A 122 7.09 -6.41 16.66
N ARG A 123 7.84 -7.41 16.19
CA ARG A 123 9.17 -7.22 15.59
C ARG A 123 9.08 -6.48 14.26
N SER A 124 8.10 -6.82 13.42
CA SER A 124 7.87 -6.16 12.13
C SER A 124 7.43 -4.70 12.25
N LEU A 125 6.79 -4.33 13.36
CA LEU A 125 6.41 -2.94 13.67
C LEU A 125 7.62 -2.01 13.82
N GLY A 126 8.86 -2.53 13.80
CA GLY A 126 10.06 -1.72 13.55
C GLY A 126 9.96 -0.86 12.29
N ILE A 127 9.15 -1.26 11.29
CA ILE A 127 8.83 -0.43 10.11
C ILE A 127 8.20 0.92 10.51
N GLY A 128 7.56 0.99 11.68
CA GLY A 128 7.02 2.24 12.22
C GLY A 128 8.09 3.31 12.44
N TRP A 129 9.35 2.94 12.72
CA TRP A 129 10.44 3.90 12.81
C TRP A 129 10.77 4.52 11.45
N PHE A 130 10.76 3.71 10.40
CA PHE A 130 10.90 4.19 9.03
C PHE A 130 9.76 5.13 8.66
N LEU A 131 8.52 4.80 9.03
CA LEU A 131 7.37 5.68 8.83
C LEU A 131 7.49 6.99 9.66
N ALA A 132 8.03 6.93 10.88
CA ALA A 132 8.27 8.13 11.66
C ALA A 132 9.28 9.06 10.97
N ILE A 133 10.40 8.51 10.47
CA ILE A 133 11.39 9.27 9.70
C ILE A 133 10.77 9.86 8.43
N GLY A 134 10.01 9.06 7.67
CA GLY A 134 9.32 9.54 6.47
C GLY A 134 8.34 10.69 6.76
N THR A 135 7.66 10.64 7.90
CA THR A 135 6.80 11.74 8.37
C THR A 135 7.60 13.02 8.60
N LEU A 136 8.77 12.93 9.24
CA LEU A 136 9.66 14.07 9.47
C LEU A 136 10.19 14.65 8.16
N MET A 137 10.60 13.79 7.22
CA MET A 137 11.09 14.26 5.91
C MET A 137 9.98 14.92 5.09
N LEU A 138 8.76 14.37 5.10
CA LEU A 138 7.62 14.95 4.39
C LEU A 138 7.23 16.33 4.98
N ALA A 139 7.26 16.45 6.31
CA ALA A 139 6.99 17.69 7.02
C ALA A 139 8.03 18.78 6.69
N ASP A 140 9.31 18.42 6.65
CA ASP A 140 10.39 19.35 6.34
C ASP A 140 10.39 19.78 4.86
N ALA A 141 10.16 18.82 3.95
CA ALA A 141 10.33 19.06 2.52
C ALA A 141 9.12 19.71 1.82
N VAL A 142 7.89 19.36 2.23
CA VAL A 142 6.69 19.70 1.43
C VAL A 142 5.52 20.21 2.28
N VAL A 143 5.39 19.75 3.52
CA VAL A 143 4.21 20.03 4.35
C VAL A 143 4.57 20.96 5.50
N THR A 144 4.59 22.27 5.25
CA THR A 144 4.97 23.32 6.20
C THR A 144 4.20 23.32 7.53
N ALA A 145 2.95 22.85 7.53
CA ALA A 145 2.12 22.71 8.72
C ALA A 145 1.40 21.33 8.72
N PRO A 146 2.11 20.23 9.02
CA PRO A 146 1.59 18.87 8.82
C PRO A 146 0.42 18.55 9.74
N VAL A 147 0.45 19.07 10.97
CA VAL A 147 -0.66 18.92 11.93
C VAL A 147 -1.91 19.64 11.45
N ALA A 148 -1.76 20.84 10.89
CA ALA A 148 -2.90 21.61 10.38
C ALA A 148 -3.50 20.95 9.13
N ALA A 149 -2.65 20.44 8.23
CA ALA A 149 -3.10 19.68 7.05
C ALA A 149 -3.83 18.39 7.47
N ALA A 150 -3.26 17.62 8.41
CA ALA A 150 -3.86 16.40 8.93
C ALA A 150 -5.20 16.63 9.65
N SER A 151 -5.38 17.81 10.24
CA SER A 151 -6.61 18.19 10.96
C SER A 151 -7.66 18.85 10.06
N SER A 152 -7.37 19.02 8.76
CA SER A 152 -8.35 19.60 7.84
C SER A 152 -9.55 18.66 7.68
N PRO A 153 -10.79 19.19 7.56
CA PRO A 153 -11.97 18.36 7.38
C PRO A 153 -11.87 17.42 6.17
N ALA A 154 -11.22 17.88 5.09
CA ALA A 154 -11.00 17.08 3.89
C ALA A 154 -10.11 15.87 4.16
N VAL A 155 -8.97 16.07 4.84
CA VAL A 155 -8.05 14.97 5.20
C VAL A 155 -8.69 14.01 6.19
N VAL A 156 -9.44 14.50 7.18
CA VAL A 156 -10.15 13.64 8.13
C VAL A 156 -11.18 12.76 7.42
N LEU A 157 -12.00 13.33 6.53
CA LEU A 157 -12.97 12.56 5.73
C LEU A 157 -12.27 11.55 4.80
N ALA A 158 -11.17 11.96 4.15
CA ALA A 158 -10.38 11.07 3.31
C ALA A 158 -9.74 9.93 4.13
N ALA A 159 -9.20 10.22 5.31
CA ALA A 159 -8.64 9.23 6.22
C ALA A 159 -9.69 8.21 6.69
N LEU A 160 -10.91 8.65 7.00
CA LEU A 160 -12.02 7.74 7.28
C LEU A 160 -12.35 6.86 6.07
N GLY A 161 -12.38 7.45 4.88
CA GLY A 161 -12.56 6.72 3.62
C GLY A 161 -11.47 5.67 3.39
N VAL A 162 -10.21 6.02 3.66
CA VAL A 162 -9.05 5.12 3.61
C VAL A 162 -9.20 3.97 4.60
N CYS A 163 -9.56 4.25 5.86
CA CYS A 163 -9.81 3.20 6.87
C CYS A 163 -10.91 2.22 6.42
N VAL A 164 -12.03 2.74 5.89
CA VAL A 164 -13.12 1.91 5.37
C VAL A 164 -12.66 1.11 4.15
N SER A 165 -11.93 1.74 3.22
CA SER A 165 -11.39 1.08 2.04
C SER A 165 -10.46 -0.07 2.42
N GLN A 166 -9.51 0.17 3.33
CA GLN A 166 -8.55 -0.84 3.78
C GLN A 166 -9.24 -1.99 4.52
N ALA A 167 -10.26 -1.70 5.33
CA ALA A 167 -11.04 -2.74 6.00
C ALA A 167 -11.81 -3.62 5.00
N ILE A 168 -12.40 -3.01 3.96
CA ILE A 168 -13.09 -3.74 2.89
C ILE A 168 -12.09 -4.60 2.10
N GLU A 169 -10.91 -4.05 1.80
CA GLU A 169 -9.86 -4.74 1.05
C GLU A 169 -9.35 -5.96 1.81
N ILE A 170 -8.92 -5.78 3.07
CA ILE A 170 -8.49 -6.89 3.93
C ILE A 170 -9.59 -7.94 4.10
N ARG A 171 -10.85 -7.51 4.29
CA ARG A 171 -11.97 -8.44 4.35
C ARG A 171 -12.07 -9.28 3.08
N ARG A 172 -12.03 -8.66 1.90
CA ARG A 172 -12.18 -9.36 0.62
C ARG A 172 -10.99 -10.25 0.30
N GLU A 173 -9.78 -9.75 0.47
CA GLU A 173 -8.55 -10.42 0.05
C GLU A 173 -8.07 -11.48 1.03
N PHE A 174 -8.39 -11.33 2.32
CA PHE A 174 -7.82 -12.16 3.37
C PHE A 174 -8.83 -13.05 4.08
N PHE A 175 -10.07 -12.59 4.26
CA PHE A 175 -11.10 -13.33 5.01
C PHE A 175 -12.19 -13.95 4.13
N VAL A 176 -12.59 -13.30 3.02
CA VAL A 176 -13.57 -13.87 2.09
C VAL A 176 -12.93 -14.95 1.22
N THR A 177 -11.73 -14.67 0.70
CA THR A 177 -10.81 -15.71 0.22
C THR A 177 -9.93 -16.08 1.41
N PRO A 178 -10.01 -17.31 1.95
CA PRO A 178 -9.44 -17.68 3.25
C PRO A 178 -7.90 -17.81 3.22
N ARG A 179 -7.21 -16.76 2.79
CA ARG A 179 -5.74 -16.72 2.70
C ARG A 179 -5.06 -16.79 4.05
N TYR A 180 -5.79 -16.51 5.13
CA TYR A 180 -5.28 -16.73 6.48
C TYR A 180 -4.91 -18.21 6.72
N GLU A 181 -5.52 -19.16 6.02
CA GLU A 181 -5.21 -20.61 6.11
C GLU A 181 -3.96 -20.98 5.28
N GLU A 182 -3.71 -20.22 4.21
CA GLU A 182 -2.65 -20.48 3.23
C GLU A 182 -1.36 -19.71 3.51
N TRP A 183 -1.45 -18.60 4.25
CA TRP A 183 -0.34 -17.68 4.49
C TRP A 183 0.16 -17.78 5.93
N SER A 184 1.44 -17.51 6.12
CA SER A 184 2.06 -17.33 7.43
C SER A 184 2.01 -15.86 7.81
N ALA A 185 2.14 -15.56 9.11
CA ALA A 185 2.17 -14.17 9.56
C ALA A 185 3.26 -13.35 8.86
N TYR A 186 4.38 -14.01 8.54
CA TYR A 186 5.47 -13.43 7.77
C TYR A 186 5.03 -12.99 6.37
N MET A 187 4.40 -13.89 5.60
CA MET A 187 3.92 -13.59 4.24
C MET A 187 2.93 -12.42 4.21
N VAL A 188 2.03 -12.34 5.21
CA VAL A 188 1.07 -11.23 5.33
C VAL A 188 1.81 -9.89 5.52
N LEU A 189 2.79 -9.86 6.42
CA LEU A 189 3.58 -8.65 6.72
C LEU A 189 4.51 -8.28 5.55
N GLU A 190 5.06 -9.29 4.87
CA GLU A 190 5.88 -9.12 3.68
C GLU A 190 5.11 -8.41 2.56
N ALA A 191 3.88 -8.82 2.29
CA ALA A 191 3.04 -8.17 1.29
C ALA A 191 2.87 -6.66 1.58
N ALA A 192 2.66 -6.27 2.84
CA ALA A 192 2.56 -4.86 3.22
C ALA A 192 3.90 -4.12 3.10
N GLN A 193 5.00 -4.73 3.54
CA GLN A 193 6.30 -4.08 3.52
C GLN A 193 6.86 -3.94 2.10
N ARG A 194 6.58 -4.86 1.18
CA ARG A 194 6.89 -4.71 -0.25
C ARG A 194 6.23 -3.48 -0.86
N VAL A 195 5.01 -3.14 -0.43
CA VAL A 195 4.34 -1.88 -0.84
C VAL A 195 5.05 -0.66 -0.25
N VAL A 196 5.44 -0.71 1.03
CA VAL A 196 6.21 0.38 1.66
C VAL A 196 7.54 0.61 0.95
N VAL A 197 8.29 -0.46 0.67
CA VAL A 197 9.57 -0.40 -0.07
C VAL A 197 9.36 0.14 -1.48
N PHE A 198 8.30 -0.28 -2.16
CA PHE A 198 7.94 0.27 -3.48
C PHE A 198 7.74 1.79 -3.41
N TYR A 199 6.92 2.28 -2.48
CA TYR A 199 6.70 3.73 -2.32
C TYR A 199 7.96 4.48 -1.88
N PHE A 200 8.83 3.85 -1.10
CA PHE A 200 10.13 4.42 -0.78
C PHE A 200 11.01 4.59 -2.03
N CYS A 201 11.09 3.58 -2.89
CA CYS A 201 11.81 3.67 -4.16
C CYS A 201 11.24 4.77 -5.05
N ILE A 202 9.92 4.96 -5.08
CA ILE A 202 9.26 6.07 -5.78
C ILE A 202 9.68 7.42 -5.19
N GLY A 203 9.66 7.56 -3.86
CA GLY A 203 10.13 8.77 -3.18
C GLY A 203 11.60 9.09 -3.45
N MET A 204 12.46 8.07 -3.52
CA MET A 204 13.90 8.25 -3.71
C MET A 204 14.32 8.48 -5.17
N VAL A 205 13.56 7.95 -6.13
CA VAL A 205 13.95 7.97 -7.56
C VAL A 205 12.97 8.78 -8.39
N ALA A 206 11.68 8.44 -8.35
CA ALA A 206 10.69 9.06 -9.23
C ALA A 206 10.41 10.52 -8.87
N VAL A 207 10.44 10.87 -7.59
CA VAL A 207 10.24 12.27 -7.14
C VAL A 207 11.38 13.18 -7.59
N PRO A 208 12.68 12.88 -7.36
CA PRO A 208 13.77 13.70 -7.91
C PRO A 208 13.74 13.84 -9.43
N VAL A 209 13.45 12.75 -10.14
CA VAL A 209 13.33 12.78 -11.62
C VAL A 209 12.17 13.67 -12.05
N SER A 210 11.02 13.55 -11.38
CA SER A 210 9.84 14.40 -11.64
C SER A 210 10.13 15.87 -11.38
N PHE A 211 10.85 16.17 -10.30
CA PHE A 211 11.28 17.53 -9.97
C PHE A 211 12.19 18.11 -11.05
N LEU A 212 13.23 17.39 -11.45
CA LEU A 212 14.13 17.82 -12.53
C LEU A 212 13.39 18.03 -13.85
N GLY A 213 12.44 17.13 -14.17
CA GLY A 213 11.59 17.24 -15.35
C GLY A 213 10.70 18.48 -15.32
N LEU A 214 10.06 18.78 -14.18
CA LEU A 214 9.24 19.98 -14.00
C LEU A 214 10.06 21.27 -14.11
N VAL A 215 11.26 21.31 -13.52
CA VAL A 215 12.17 22.46 -13.65
C VAL A 215 12.59 22.67 -15.11
N LEU A 216 12.90 21.58 -15.84
CA LEU A 216 13.25 21.67 -17.25
C LEU A 216 12.09 22.21 -18.09
N VAL A 217 10.87 21.70 -17.88
CA VAL A 217 9.66 22.16 -18.58
C VAL A 217 9.35 23.62 -18.26
N ALA A 218 9.44 24.02 -16.99
CA ALA A 218 9.22 25.41 -16.61
C ALA A 218 10.23 26.35 -17.29
N GLY A 219 11.51 25.98 -17.29
CA GLY A 219 12.56 26.76 -17.95
C GLY A 219 12.39 26.82 -19.48
N THR A 220 11.92 25.75 -20.12
CA THR A 220 11.66 25.79 -21.56
C THR A 220 10.47 26.67 -21.91
N LEU A 221 9.37 26.60 -21.16
CA LEU A 221 8.20 27.46 -21.37
C LEU A 221 8.54 28.95 -21.19
N ASP A 222 9.35 29.27 -20.17
CA ASP A 222 9.83 30.63 -19.93
C ASP A 222 10.71 31.13 -21.10
N SER A 223 11.64 30.29 -21.58
CA SER A 223 12.47 30.62 -22.76
C SER A 223 11.67 30.82 -24.05
N LEU A 224 10.49 30.21 -24.15
CA LEU A 224 9.57 30.34 -25.28
C LEU A 224 8.55 31.48 -25.10
N ALA A 225 8.62 32.22 -23.99
CA ALA A 225 7.67 33.29 -23.63
C ALA A 225 6.20 32.85 -23.67
N VAL A 226 5.92 31.58 -23.33
CA VAL A 226 4.55 31.05 -23.29
C VAL A 226 3.89 31.53 -22.00
N ALA A 227 3.04 32.54 -22.10
CA ALA A 227 2.27 33.02 -20.97
C ALA A 227 1.26 31.94 -20.50
N PRO A 228 1.05 31.74 -19.18
CA PRO A 228 0.05 30.80 -18.66
C PRO A 228 -1.35 31.03 -19.23
N ALA A 229 -1.71 32.29 -19.50
CA ALA A 229 -2.98 32.66 -20.13
C ALA A 229 -3.19 32.04 -21.52
N ALA A 230 -2.11 31.70 -22.23
CA ALA A 230 -2.19 31.03 -23.53
C ALA A 230 -2.68 29.58 -23.44
N LEU A 231 -2.63 28.98 -22.24
CA LEU A 231 -3.11 27.62 -21.98
C LEU A 231 -4.64 27.56 -21.77
N GLY A 232 -5.30 28.71 -21.63
CA GLY A 232 -6.77 28.80 -21.52
C GLY A 232 -7.32 27.94 -20.37
N PRO A 233 -8.30 27.05 -20.60
CA PRO A 233 -8.85 26.17 -19.56
C PRO A 233 -7.85 25.16 -18.97
N LEU A 234 -6.69 24.98 -19.59
CA LEU A 234 -5.60 24.14 -19.10
C LEU A 234 -4.53 24.94 -18.36
N ALA A 235 -4.76 26.23 -18.13
CA ALA A 235 -3.88 27.03 -17.29
C ALA A 235 -3.83 26.41 -15.88
N PRO A 236 -2.63 26.19 -15.33
CA PRO A 236 -2.49 25.71 -13.96
C PRO A 236 -3.11 26.71 -12.97
N ALA A 237 -3.56 26.21 -11.83
CA ALA A 237 -3.97 27.06 -10.71
C ALA A 237 -2.87 28.06 -10.32
N ASP A 238 -3.25 29.28 -9.93
CA ASP A 238 -2.32 30.38 -9.65
C ASP A 238 -1.37 30.11 -8.47
N ASP A 239 -1.73 29.21 -7.56
CA ASP A 239 -0.99 28.80 -6.36
C ASP A 239 -0.31 27.44 -6.49
N LEU A 240 -0.17 26.93 -7.72
CA LEU A 240 0.43 25.62 -7.98
C LEU A 240 1.90 25.59 -7.58
N ASP A 241 2.22 24.80 -6.55
CA ASP A 241 3.59 24.55 -6.12
C ASP A 241 4.24 23.42 -6.96
N PRO A 242 5.26 23.72 -7.80
CA PRO A 242 5.95 22.71 -8.60
C PRO A 242 6.65 21.64 -7.75
N PHE A 243 7.09 22.00 -6.53
CA PHE A 243 7.71 21.03 -5.62
C PHE A 243 6.67 20.02 -5.14
N ALA A 244 5.50 20.48 -4.69
CA ALA A 244 4.43 19.58 -4.27
C ALA A 244 3.92 18.70 -5.43
N LEU A 245 3.86 19.22 -6.66
CA LEU A 245 3.53 18.42 -7.85
C LEU A 245 4.56 17.32 -8.15
N ALA A 246 5.84 17.59 -7.93
CA ALA A 246 6.90 16.59 -8.09
C ALA A 246 6.72 15.38 -7.16
N TYR A 247 5.94 15.52 -6.09
CA TYR A 247 5.53 14.39 -5.24
C TYR A 247 4.18 13.82 -5.67
N VAL A 248 3.15 14.65 -5.82
CA VAL A 248 1.77 14.17 -6.06
C VAL A 248 1.68 13.35 -7.35
N VAL A 249 2.34 13.77 -8.43
CA VAL A 249 2.29 13.07 -9.73
C VAL A 249 2.90 11.66 -9.67
N PRO A 250 4.17 11.47 -9.26
CA PRO A 250 4.74 10.12 -9.22
C PRO A 250 4.07 9.24 -8.17
N PHE A 251 3.63 9.76 -7.02
CA PHE A 251 2.90 8.95 -6.04
C PHE A 251 1.52 8.51 -6.55
N ALA A 252 0.79 9.39 -7.24
CA ALA A 252 -0.48 9.03 -7.89
C ALA A 252 -0.29 7.92 -8.95
N LEU A 253 0.72 8.05 -9.81
CA LEU A 253 1.02 7.05 -10.83
C LEU A 253 1.51 5.74 -10.21
N ALA A 254 2.38 5.82 -9.20
CA ALA A 254 2.87 4.68 -8.45
C ALA A 254 1.73 3.93 -7.78
N LYS A 255 0.80 4.64 -7.15
CA LYS A 255 -0.38 4.05 -6.53
C LYS A 255 -1.27 3.36 -7.56
N ALA A 256 -1.52 3.98 -8.71
CA ALA A 256 -2.26 3.34 -9.79
C ALA A 256 -1.60 2.03 -10.25
N ALA A 257 -0.26 2.04 -10.37
CA ALA A 257 0.52 0.86 -10.72
C ALA A 257 0.46 -0.21 -9.62
N ALA A 258 0.61 0.17 -8.35
CA ALA A 258 0.54 -0.73 -7.20
C ALA A 258 -0.84 -1.38 -7.06
N ASP A 259 -1.92 -0.60 -7.11
CA ASP A 259 -3.31 -1.09 -7.03
C ASP A 259 -3.61 -2.10 -8.14
N ARG A 260 -3.15 -1.81 -9.36
CA ARG A 260 -3.32 -2.73 -10.49
C ARG A 260 -2.50 -4.01 -10.28
N SER A 261 -1.23 -3.87 -9.95
CA SER A 261 -0.30 -4.99 -9.82
C SER A 261 -0.68 -5.90 -8.66
N ARG A 262 -1.13 -5.35 -7.51
CA ARG A 262 -1.65 -6.12 -6.37
C ARG A 262 -2.87 -6.95 -6.76
N ARG A 263 -3.84 -6.36 -7.48
CA ARG A 263 -5.01 -7.12 -7.97
C ARG A 263 -4.61 -8.29 -8.88
N ILE A 264 -3.62 -8.07 -9.75
CA ILE A 264 -3.09 -9.16 -10.61
C ILE A 264 -2.37 -10.21 -9.76
N ALA A 265 -1.52 -9.78 -8.82
CA ALA A 265 -0.77 -10.64 -7.92
C ALA A 265 -1.67 -11.56 -7.09
N PHE A 266 -2.87 -11.07 -6.75
CA PHE A 266 -3.86 -11.80 -5.99
C PHE A 266 -4.79 -12.67 -6.86
N ASP A 267 -4.93 -12.39 -8.15
CA ASP A 267 -5.74 -13.21 -9.07
C ASP A 267 -4.92 -14.35 -9.72
N GLU A 268 -3.58 -14.25 -9.75
CA GLU A 268 -2.68 -15.18 -10.42
C GLU A 268 -1.86 -16.03 -9.42
N VAL A 269 -1.66 -17.32 -9.74
CA VAL A 269 -0.89 -18.26 -8.89
C VAL A 269 0.62 -17.97 -8.92
N THR A 270 1.12 -17.50 -10.06
CA THR A 270 2.55 -17.17 -10.28
C THR A 270 2.66 -15.84 -11.02
N PRO A 271 2.41 -14.72 -10.33
CA PRO A 271 2.48 -13.39 -10.94
C PRO A 271 3.92 -13.03 -11.31
N SER A 272 4.09 -12.38 -12.46
CA SER A 272 5.40 -11.99 -12.98
C SER A 272 5.59 -10.47 -13.02
N GLY A 273 6.83 -10.02 -13.20
CA GLY A 273 7.18 -8.60 -13.29
C GLY A 273 6.76 -7.81 -12.05
N LEU A 274 6.13 -6.65 -12.26
CA LEU A 274 5.70 -5.77 -11.16
C LEU A 274 4.59 -6.40 -10.29
N ALA A 275 3.74 -7.27 -10.84
CA ALA A 275 2.75 -8.00 -10.03
C ALA A 275 3.45 -8.99 -9.08
N GLY A 276 4.48 -9.68 -9.58
CA GLY A 276 5.31 -10.57 -8.75
C GLY A 276 5.95 -9.86 -7.56
N TRP A 277 6.36 -8.60 -7.71
CA TRP A 277 6.89 -7.80 -6.59
C TRP A 277 5.93 -7.68 -5.41
N PHE A 278 4.61 -7.62 -5.65
CA PHE A 278 3.61 -7.42 -4.61
C PHE A 278 3.01 -8.72 -4.05
N ALA A 279 3.33 -9.86 -4.65
CA ALA A 279 3.02 -11.16 -4.05
C ALA A 279 4.08 -11.47 -2.99
N PRO A 280 3.70 -11.94 -1.80
CA PRO A 280 4.68 -12.49 -0.87
C PRO A 280 5.27 -13.78 -1.43
N GLU A 281 6.51 -14.07 -1.05
CA GLU A 281 7.18 -15.32 -1.42
C GLU A 281 6.52 -16.51 -0.70
N ASP A 282 5.94 -17.42 -1.50
CA ASP A 282 5.40 -18.69 -1.04
C ASP A 282 6.50 -19.78 -1.15
N PRO A 283 7.02 -20.28 -0.02
CA PRO A 283 8.10 -21.27 0.00
C PRO A 283 7.64 -22.64 -0.50
N ARG A 284 6.32 -22.85 -0.67
CA ARG A 284 5.80 -24.12 -1.18
C ARG A 284 6.25 -24.38 -2.62
N PRO A 285 6.56 -25.64 -2.96
CA PRO A 285 6.75 -26.04 -4.36
C PRO A 285 5.53 -25.69 -5.22
N GLU A 286 5.74 -25.35 -6.50
CA GLU A 286 4.67 -24.90 -7.41
C GLU A 286 3.48 -25.86 -7.50
N TRP A 287 3.71 -27.17 -7.30
CA TRP A 287 2.67 -28.19 -7.35
C TRP A 287 1.72 -28.15 -6.13
N GLN A 288 2.16 -27.62 -4.98
CA GLN A 288 1.34 -27.43 -3.78
C GLN A 288 0.59 -26.09 -3.77
N ARG A 289 0.89 -25.18 -4.70
CA ARG A 289 0.22 -23.85 -4.79
C ARG A 289 -1.09 -23.89 -5.58
N ARG A 290 -1.50 -25.05 -6.11
CA ARG A 290 -2.63 -25.22 -7.04
C ARG A 290 -3.84 -25.96 -6.47
N GLU A 291 -3.73 -26.49 -5.25
CA GLU A 291 -4.83 -27.12 -4.50
C GLU A 291 -5.58 -26.06 -3.69
#